data_AF-A0A2N9MTR0-F1
#
_entry.id   AF-A0A2N9MTR0-F1
#
_cell.length_a   1.000
_cell.length_b   1.000
_cell.length_c   1.000
_cell.angle_alpha   90.00
_cell.angle_beta   90.00
_cell.angle_gamma   90.00
#
_symmetry.space_group_name_H-M   'P 1'
#
loop_
_entity.id
_entity.type
_entity.pdbx_description
1 polymer ?
#
loop_
_entity_poly.entity_id
_entity_poly.type
_entity_poly.pdbx_seq_one_letter_code
_entity_poly.pdbx_strand_id
1 'polypeptide(L)'
;MPLPPCASQYSACQDTGLEEQLDGFSIRARVTVRFSAAVNTATLRSGIFYVALNNLTQEEPGIHKTGDTVAIDQVVYDPLTNTVYAKPFAALDQHRQYALVVTDAVLDAAGAAVTADAGFLTCLQGGSPYCASLQTALNGIAPSFAPHKIVSASLFTTMSATAWLEHARAILPYVSPVVMLAQPQSSFSVPNLTGIVLHDQVGVNPPKFNDIALPLPPAILAGLDRVVIGSYESDPTNRPTFWAAIRPSRPLPRCLVSQCP
;
A
#
# COMPACT_ATOMS: atom_id res chain seq x y z
N MET A 1 4.43 15.41 13.81
CA MET A 1 5.09 16.71 14.16
C MET A 1 4.38 17.35 15.37
N PRO A 2 4.90 18.39 16.05
CA PRO A 2 4.18 19.02 17.17
C PRO A 2 2.88 19.66 16.69
N LEU A 3 1.78 19.42 17.41
CA LEU A 3 0.46 19.94 17.03
C LEU A 3 0.42 21.47 17.22
N PRO A 4 0.01 22.25 16.21
CA PRO A 4 -0.20 23.69 16.38
C PRO A 4 -1.41 23.97 17.30
N PRO A 5 -1.55 25.20 17.85
CA PRO A 5 -2.69 25.57 18.67
C PRO A 5 -3.99 25.59 17.85
N CYS A 6 -4.75 24.50 17.92
CA CYS A 6 -5.92 24.25 17.08
C CYS A 6 -7.09 25.23 17.27
N ALA A 7 -7.09 26.02 18.34
CA ALA A 7 -8.08 27.06 18.56
C ALA A 7 -7.88 28.29 17.66
N SER A 8 -6.65 28.53 17.15
CA SER A 8 -6.32 29.68 16.31
C SER A 8 -5.84 29.29 14.90
N GLN A 9 -5.51 28.02 14.68
CA GLN A 9 -5.03 27.50 13.40
C GLN A 9 -5.78 26.21 13.02
N TYR A 10 -7.09 26.34 12.83
CA TYR A 10 -7.99 25.21 12.56
C TYR A 10 -7.59 24.44 11.29
N SER A 11 -7.26 25.13 10.20
CA SER A 11 -6.80 24.51 8.96
C SER A 11 -5.47 23.79 9.14
N ALA A 12 -4.47 24.41 9.79
CA ALA A 12 -3.18 23.77 10.02
C ALA A 12 -3.27 22.53 10.94
N CYS A 13 -4.22 22.51 11.89
CA CYS A 13 -4.49 21.30 12.68
C CYS A 13 -5.21 20.21 11.88
N GLN A 14 -6.14 20.58 10.99
CA GLN A 14 -6.76 19.64 10.06
C GLN A 14 -5.72 19.08 9.09
N ASP A 15 -4.85 19.92 8.54
CA ASP A 15 -3.76 19.54 7.65
C ASP A 15 -2.76 18.62 8.37
N THR A 16 -2.30 18.98 9.58
CA THR A 16 -1.41 18.10 10.38
C THR A 16 -2.10 16.77 10.70
N GLY A 17 -3.39 16.77 11.02
CA GLY A 17 -4.15 15.55 11.26
C GLY A 17 -4.36 14.72 9.98
N LEU A 18 -4.51 15.37 8.83
CA LEU A 18 -4.65 14.76 7.51
C LEU A 18 -3.30 14.23 7.00
N GLU A 19 -2.19 14.88 7.33
CA GLU A 19 -0.83 14.49 6.99
C GLU A 19 -0.37 13.30 7.85
N GLU A 20 -0.72 13.26 9.13
CA GLU A 20 -0.60 12.06 9.97
C GLU A 20 -1.55 10.93 9.49
N GLN A 21 -2.63 11.26 8.76
CA GLN A 21 -3.49 10.32 8.00
C GLN A 21 -2.97 10.03 6.56
N LEU A 22 -1.90 10.67 6.10
CA LEU A 22 -1.22 10.34 4.86
C LEU A 22 0.12 9.64 5.11
N ASP A 23 0.62 9.63 6.35
CA ASP A 23 1.77 8.82 6.80
C ASP A 23 1.34 7.36 7.06
N GLY A 24 0.72 6.80 6.03
CA GLY A 24 0.20 5.45 6.01
C GLY A 24 1.31 4.51 5.67
N PHE A 25 1.96 3.96 6.69
CA PHE A 25 2.98 2.95 6.46
C PHE A 25 2.37 1.80 5.67
N SER A 26 2.98 1.53 4.51
CA SER A 26 2.64 0.39 3.66
C SER A 26 2.49 -0.87 4.51
N ILE A 27 1.55 -1.75 4.14
CA ILE A 27 1.44 -3.10 4.72
C ILE A 27 2.71 -3.96 4.54
N ARG A 28 3.71 -3.45 3.79
CA ARG A 28 5.07 -4.00 3.65
C ARG A 28 6.15 -2.96 3.97
N ALA A 29 5.87 -2.06 4.92
CA ALA A 29 6.76 -0.97 5.29
C ALA A 29 8.15 -1.49 5.66
N ARG A 30 9.17 -0.88 5.03
CA ARG A 30 10.56 -1.12 5.40
C ARG A 30 10.86 -0.37 6.69
N VAL A 31 11.32 -1.07 7.71
CA VAL A 31 11.75 -0.48 8.98
C VAL A 31 13.25 -0.24 8.97
N THR A 32 13.66 0.69 9.82
CA THR A 32 15.06 1.03 10.08
C THR A 32 15.30 0.94 11.59
N VAL A 33 16.29 0.15 11.99
CA VAL A 33 16.73 0.04 13.39
C VAL A 33 18.22 0.36 13.44
N ARG A 34 18.59 1.40 14.19
CA ARG A 34 19.99 1.79 14.35
C ARG A 34 20.48 1.37 15.72
N PHE A 35 21.59 0.63 15.74
CA PHE A 35 22.28 0.22 16.95
C PHE A 35 23.44 1.17 17.27
N SER A 36 23.83 1.25 18.54
CA SER A 36 24.98 2.04 18.98
C SER A 36 26.31 1.40 18.60
N ALA A 37 26.33 0.08 18.38
CA ALA A 37 27.50 -0.71 18.04
C ALA A 37 27.15 -1.86 17.09
N ALA A 38 28.17 -2.59 16.64
CA ALA A 38 27.99 -3.70 15.71
C ALA A 38 27.23 -4.87 16.35
N VAL A 39 26.31 -5.46 15.57
CA VAL A 39 25.44 -6.56 16.02
C VAL A 39 25.65 -7.83 15.20
N ASN A 40 25.41 -8.98 15.83
CA ASN A 40 25.37 -10.26 15.15
C ASN A 40 24.10 -10.36 14.30
N THR A 41 24.27 -10.24 12.98
CA THR A 41 23.16 -10.23 12.02
C THR A 41 22.33 -11.52 12.01
N ALA A 42 22.89 -12.64 12.45
CA ALA A 42 22.17 -13.92 12.54
C ALA A 42 21.05 -13.90 13.60
N THR A 43 21.12 -13.00 14.57
CA THR A 43 20.17 -12.91 15.70
C THR A 43 19.03 -11.92 15.44
N LEU A 44 19.08 -11.16 14.34
CA LEU A 44 18.13 -10.09 14.06
C LEU A 44 16.70 -10.59 13.84
N ARG A 45 16.53 -11.71 13.13
CA ARG A 45 15.20 -12.29 12.87
C ARG A 45 14.52 -12.86 14.12
N SER A 46 15.31 -13.31 15.08
CA SER A 46 14.82 -13.83 16.36
C SER A 46 14.64 -12.74 17.41
N GLY A 47 15.05 -11.50 17.13
CA GLY A 47 15.04 -10.41 18.10
C GLY A 47 14.23 -9.18 17.70
N ILE A 48 13.82 -9.06 16.43
CA ILE A 48 13.06 -7.91 15.92
C ILE A 48 11.73 -8.37 15.33
N PHE A 49 10.64 -7.80 15.83
CA PHE A 49 9.27 -8.20 15.50
C PHE A 49 8.35 -7.00 15.30
N TYR A 50 7.36 -7.18 14.43
CA TYR A 50 6.15 -6.39 14.43
C TYR A 50 5.12 -7.10 15.30
N VAL A 51 4.42 -6.38 16.17
CA VAL A 51 3.38 -6.93 17.04
C VAL A 51 2.07 -6.26 16.72
N ALA A 52 1.07 -7.07 16.36
CA ALA A 52 -0.27 -6.58 16.06
C ALA A 52 -0.94 -6.08 17.35
N LEU A 53 -1.35 -4.80 17.37
CA LEU A 53 -2.07 -4.20 18.49
C LEU A 53 -3.55 -4.05 18.12
N ASN A 54 -4.11 -2.86 18.36
CA ASN A 54 -5.51 -2.56 18.13
C ASN A 54 -5.81 -2.46 16.64
N ASN A 55 -6.87 -3.15 16.22
CA ASN A 55 -7.50 -2.87 14.95
C ASN A 55 -8.31 -1.57 15.09
N LEU A 56 -8.10 -0.62 14.18
CA LEU A 56 -8.72 0.71 14.22
C LEU A 56 -10.00 0.75 13.38
N THR A 57 -10.37 -0.35 12.72
CA THR A 57 -11.63 -0.50 11.99
C THR A 57 -12.39 -1.75 12.45
N GLN A 58 -13.71 -1.74 12.23
CA GLN A 58 -14.59 -2.90 12.38
C GLN A 58 -14.99 -3.52 11.04
N GLU A 59 -14.69 -2.83 9.93
CA GLU A 59 -15.05 -3.26 8.59
C GLU A 59 -14.21 -4.45 8.13
N GLU A 60 -12.97 -4.52 8.63
CA GLU A 60 -12.01 -5.53 8.25
C GLU A 60 -11.36 -6.12 9.49
N PRO A 61 -11.57 -7.43 9.80
CA PRO A 61 -11.00 -8.03 10.99
C PRO A 61 -9.47 -8.18 10.94
N GLY A 62 -8.88 -8.17 9.73
CA GLY A 62 -7.46 -8.49 9.51
C GLY A 62 -7.18 -10.01 9.61
N ILE A 63 -5.95 -10.40 9.29
CA ILE A 63 -5.46 -11.77 9.37
C ILE A 63 -4.83 -12.02 10.75
N HIS A 64 -4.21 -11.00 11.35
CA HIS A 64 -3.54 -11.12 12.64
C HIS A 64 -4.52 -10.94 13.80
N LYS A 65 -4.22 -11.48 14.96
CA LYS A 65 -4.89 -11.20 16.23
C LYS A 65 -4.05 -10.25 17.06
N THR A 66 -4.66 -9.55 18.01
CA THR A 66 -3.91 -8.70 18.92
C THR A 66 -2.92 -9.56 19.72
N GLY A 67 -1.65 -9.18 19.70
CA GLY A 67 -0.54 -9.93 20.28
C GLY A 67 0.23 -10.81 19.28
N ASP A 68 -0.29 -11.04 18.07
CA ASP A 68 0.42 -11.81 17.05
C ASP A 68 1.72 -11.10 16.65
N THR A 69 2.78 -11.89 16.47
CA THR A 69 4.11 -11.40 16.12
C THR A 69 4.44 -11.77 14.68
N VAL A 70 4.98 -10.81 13.94
CA VAL A 70 5.50 -10.99 12.58
C VAL A 70 6.99 -10.67 12.63
N ALA A 71 7.84 -11.64 12.32
CA ALA A 71 9.29 -11.43 12.28
C ALA A 71 9.69 -10.54 11.09
N ILE A 72 10.90 -10.01 11.15
CA ILE A 72 11.51 -9.31 10.01
C ILE A 72 12.04 -10.29 8.93
N ASP A 73 12.10 -9.80 7.70
CA ASP A 73 12.59 -10.47 6.50
C ASP A 73 13.38 -9.49 5.61
N GLN A 74 14.12 -10.03 4.62
CA GLN A 74 14.92 -9.25 3.67
C GLN A 74 15.84 -8.24 4.37
N VAL A 75 16.57 -8.75 5.37
CA VAL A 75 17.44 -7.95 6.23
C VAL A 75 18.66 -7.47 5.46
N VAL A 76 18.89 -6.16 5.47
CA VAL A 76 20.11 -5.50 4.96
C VAL A 76 20.75 -4.79 6.13
N TYR A 77 22.03 -5.07 6.38
CA TYR A 77 22.80 -4.46 7.46
C TYR A 77 23.89 -3.56 6.89
N ASP A 78 23.93 -2.31 7.34
CA ASP A 78 25.01 -1.36 7.08
C ASP A 78 25.97 -1.32 8.28
N PRO A 79 27.19 -1.88 8.15
CA PRO A 79 28.17 -1.91 9.23
C PRO A 79 28.81 -0.55 9.50
N LEU A 80 28.71 0.44 8.60
CA LEU A 80 29.27 1.77 8.82
C LEU A 80 28.44 2.57 9.83
N THR A 81 27.12 2.39 9.78
CA THR A 81 26.17 3.12 10.63
C THR A 81 25.53 2.25 11.71
N ASN A 82 25.84 0.94 11.72
CA ASN A 82 25.18 -0.10 12.52
C ASN A 82 23.65 -0.10 12.34
N THR A 83 23.21 0.06 11.10
CA THR A 83 21.79 0.22 10.77
C THR A 83 21.26 -1.02 10.07
N VAL A 84 20.14 -1.53 10.57
CA VAL A 84 19.37 -2.62 9.98
C VAL A 84 18.18 -2.04 9.22
N TYR A 85 18.04 -2.45 7.97
CA TYR A 85 16.85 -2.25 7.17
C TYR A 85 16.17 -3.59 6.94
N ALA A 86 14.86 -3.67 7.18
CA ALA A 86 14.14 -4.92 6.98
C ALA A 86 12.67 -4.68 6.59
N LYS A 87 12.04 -5.69 6.02
CA LYS A 87 10.60 -5.73 5.74
C LYS A 87 9.92 -6.73 6.68
N PRO A 88 8.59 -6.70 6.83
CA PRO A 88 7.90 -7.77 7.52
C PRO A 88 7.93 -9.05 6.68
N PHE A 89 8.03 -10.20 7.36
CA PHE A 89 8.01 -11.53 6.73
C PHE A 89 6.66 -11.84 6.07
N ALA A 90 5.57 -11.36 6.67
CA ALA A 90 4.22 -11.43 6.13
C ALA A 90 3.67 -10.02 5.91
N ALA A 91 2.61 -9.89 5.10
CA ALA A 91 1.88 -8.64 5.01
C ALA A 91 1.28 -8.28 6.38
N LEU A 92 1.35 -7.00 6.73
CA LEU A 92 0.63 -6.45 7.87
C LEU A 92 -0.83 -6.19 7.47
N ASP A 93 -1.76 -6.30 8.41
CA ASP A 93 -3.13 -5.84 8.22
C ASP A 93 -3.18 -4.34 8.02
N GLN A 94 -4.07 -3.84 7.16
CA GLN A 94 -4.36 -2.42 7.05
C GLN A 94 -5.21 -1.93 8.23
N HIS A 95 -5.27 -0.61 8.43
CA HIS A 95 -6.05 0.04 9.49
C HIS A 95 -5.74 -0.46 10.90
N ARG A 96 -4.51 -0.90 11.14
CA ARG A 96 -4.10 -1.49 12.42
C ARG A 96 -2.89 -0.80 13.00
N GLN A 97 -2.90 -0.67 14.32
CA GLN A 97 -1.74 -0.23 15.07
C GLN A 97 -0.78 -1.41 15.31
N TYR A 98 0.51 -1.17 15.13
CA TYR A 98 1.57 -2.13 15.38
C TYR A 98 2.63 -1.54 16.31
N ALA A 99 3.29 -2.40 17.08
CA ALA A 99 4.56 -2.10 17.71
C ALA A 99 5.71 -2.75 16.93
N LEU A 100 6.70 -1.97 16.51
CA LEU A 100 8.01 -2.51 16.15
C LEU A 100 8.79 -2.72 17.44
N VAL A 101 9.16 -3.96 17.74
CA VAL A 101 9.82 -4.38 18.98
C VAL A 101 11.21 -4.93 18.67
N VAL A 102 12.20 -4.48 19.44
CA VAL A 102 13.54 -5.06 19.51
C VAL A 102 13.72 -5.65 20.91
N THR A 103 14.24 -6.87 20.98
CA THR A 103 14.48 -7.59 22.24
C THR A 103 15.97 -7.85 22.49
N ASP A 104 16.30 -8.23 23.73
CA ASP A 104 17.63 -8.67 24.14
C ASP A 104 18.05 -10.03 23.55
N ALA A 105 17.20 -10.67 22.72
CA ALA A 105 17.59 -11.78 21.87
C ALA A 105 18.52 -11.36 20.72
N VAL A 106 18.57 -10.06 20.39
CA VAL A 106 19.61 -9.53 19.49
C VAL A 106 20.93 -9.50 20.25
N LEU A 107 21.96 -10.10 19.67
CA LEU A 107 23.30 -10.12 20.25
C LEU A 107 24.22 -9.14 19.53
N ASP A 108 25.18 -8.59 20.26
CA ASP A 108 26.28 -7.83 19.71
C ASP A 108 27.30 -8.76 19.01
N ALA A 109 28.33 -8.17 18.39
CA ALA A 109 29.39 -8.93 17.74
C ALA A 109 30.22 -9.83 18.69
N ALA A 110 30.18 -9.57 20.00
CA ALA A 110 30.85 -10.36 21.03
C ALA A 110 29.95 -11.45 21.65
N GLY A 111 28.67 -11.52 21.24
CA GLY A 111 27.68 -12.47 21.75
C GLY A 111 26.94 -12.02 23.01
N ALA A 112 27.12 -10.77 23.46
CA ALA A 112 26.35 -10.21 24.56
C ALA A 112 25.01 -9.66 24.07
N ALA A 113 23.97 -9.74 24.89
CA ALA A 113 22.66 -9.21 24.56
C ALA A 113 22.68 -7.68 24.45
N VAL A 114 21.99 -7.13 23.47
CA VAL A 114 21.79 -5.67 23.37
C VAL A 114 21.00 -5.16 24.57
N THR A 115 21.24 -3.92 24.96
CA THR A 115 20.57 -3.28 26.09
C THR A 115 19.62 -2.18 25.65
N ALA A 116 18.71 -1.81 26.53
CA ALA A 116 17.77 -0.73 26.27
C ALA A 116 18.46 0.62 26.10
N ASP A 117 17.95 1.42 25.15
CA ASP A 117 18.38 2.80 24.97
C ASP A 117 17.90 3.69 26.15
N ALA A 118 18.72 4.64 26.56
CA ALA A 118 18.38 5.53 27.68
C ALA A 118 17.15 6.41 27.37
N GLY A 119 17.00 6.86 26.12
CA GLY A 119 15.84 7.61 25.66
C GLY A 119 14.57 6.76 25.65
N PHE A 120 14.68 5.48 25.26
CA PHE A 120 13.59 4.52 25.38
C PHE A 120 13.14 4.34 26.83
N LEU A 121 14.07 4.04 27.75
CA LEU A 121 13.74 3.90 29.17
C LEU A 121 13.12 5.17 29.76
N THR A 122 13.62 6.35 29.36
CA THR A 122 13.06 7.64 29.77
C THR A 122 11.64 7.82 29.26
N CYS A 123 11.36 7.45 28.00
CA CYS A 123 10.02 7.50 27.44
C CYS A 123 9.07 6.56 28.19
N LEU A 124 9.51 5.38 28.63
CA LEU A 124 8.67 4.49 29.44
C LEU A 124 8.33 5.04 30.84
N GLN A 125 9.03 6.06 31.32
CA GLN A 125 8.67 6.78 32.55
C GLN A 125 7.60 7.86 32.32
N GLY A 126 7.17 8.07 31.07
CA GLY A 126 6.16 9.03 30.67
C GLY A 126 6.75 10.34 30.13
N GLY A 127 5.97 11.42 30.19
CA GLY A 127 6.39 12.76 29.74
C GLY A 127 5.79 13.22 28.41
N SER A 128 5.19 12.32 27.63
CA SER A 128 4.36 12.69 26.47
C SER A 128 3.19 11.72 26.28
N PRO A 129 2.10 12.12 25.58
CA PRO A 129 0.99 11.21 25.23
C PRO A 129 1.44 10.00 24.40
N TYR A 130 2.44 10.18 23.54
CA TYR A 130 3.04 9.09 22.77
C TYR A 130 3.72 8.08 23.69
N CYS A 131 4.54 8.56 24.62
CA CYS A 131 5.26 7.71 25.58
C CYS A 131 4.32 6.94 26.51
N ALA A 132 3.23 7.56 26.96
CA ALA A 132 2.19 6.87 27.73
C ALA A 132 1.48 5.77 26.90
N SER A 133 1.19 6.05 25.63
CA SER A 133 0.62 5.06 24.70
C SER A 133 1.57 3.89 24.45
N LEU A 134 2.85 4.18 24.22
CA LEU A 134 3.89 3.17 24.05
C LEU A 134 4.01 2.29 25.29
N GLN A 135 4.12 2.88 26.49
CA GLN A 135 4.18 2.13 27.75
C GLN A 135 2.97 1.21 27.93
N THR A 136 1.77 1.71 27.66
CA THR A 136 0.53 0.91 27.75
C THR A 136 0.54 -0.27 26.77
N ALA A 137 0.93 -0.03 25.52
CA ALA A 137 1.05 -1.08 24.51
C ALA A 137 2.08 -2.15 24.92
N LEU A 138 3.25 -1.72 25.43
CA LEU A 138 4.31 -2.62 25.87
C LEU A 138 3.90 -3.48 27.07
N ASN A 139 3.17 -2.92 28.04
CA ASN A 139 2.66 -3.69 29.17
C ASN A 139 1.75 -4.84 28.72
N GLY A 140 0.99 -4.65 27.64
CA GLY A 140 0.13 -5.69 27.08
C GLY A 140 0.89 -6.82 26.37
N ILE A 141 2.05 -6.53 25.78
CA ILE A 141 2.79 -7.49 24.92
C ILE A 141 4.07 -8.06 25.56
N ALA A 142 4.61 -7.43 26.60
CA ALA A 142 5.85 -7.86 27.26
C ALA A 142 5.85 -9.34 27.69
N PRO A 143 4.75 -9.93 28.21
CA PRO A 143 4.71 -11.35 28.56
C PRO A 143 4.98 -12.30 27.38
N SER A 144 4.63 -11.88 26.16
CA SER A 144 4.79 -12.70 24.95
C SER A 144 6.25 -12.86 24.51
N PHE A 145 7.16 -12.06 25.07
CA PHE A 145 8.59 -12.10 24.73
C PHE A 145 9.45 -12.85 25.75
N ALA A 146 8.87 -13.36 26.84
CA ALA A 146 9.63 -14.13 27.82
C ALA A 146 10.34 -15.33 27.17
N PRO A 147 11.62 -15.62 27.53
CA PRO A 147 12.41 -15.03 28.61
C PRO A 147 13.12 -13.70 28.28
N HIS A 148 12.96 -13.20 27.05
CA HIS A 148 13.62 -12.00 26.55
C HIS A 148 12.94 -10.71 27.01
N LYS A 149 13.72 -9.64 27.09
CA LYS A 149 13.23 -8.30 27.43
C LYS A 149 13.17 -7.42 26.19
N ILE A 150 12.15 -6.56 26.15
CA ILE A 150 12.03 -5.50 25.14
C ILE A 150 13.06 -4.41 25.48
N VAL A 151 13.97 -4.13 24.55
CA VAL A 151 15.04 -3.13 24.71
C VAL A 151 14.74 -1.83 23.96
N SER A 152 13.91 -1.90 22.93
CA SER A 152 13.45 -0.72 22.19
C SER A 152 12.14 -1.05 21.50
N ALA A 153 11.27 -0.05 21.37
CA ALA A 153 10.05 -0.18 20.59
C ALA A 153 9.54 1.14 20.05
N SER A 154 8.76 1.07 18.97
CA SER A 154 8.06 2.21 18.39
C SER A 154 6.66 1.80 17.96
N LEU A 155 5.70 2.71 18.08
CA LEU A 155 4.34 2.51 17.58
C LEU A 155 4.18 3.12 16.19
N PHE A 156 3.45 2.42 15.32
CA PHE A 156 3.03 2.96 14.03
C PHE A 156 1.68 2.38 13.63
N THR A 157 1.03 3.02 12.67
CA THR A 157 -0.26 2.58 12.14
C THR A 157 -0.12 2.33 10.65
N THR A 158 -0.60 1.19 10.18
CA THR A 158 -0.76 0.91 8.75
C THR A 158 -2.07 1.53 8.28
N MET A 159 -2.07 2.26 7.16
CA MET A 159 -3.31 2.72 6.53
C MET A 159 -3.66 1.87 5.30
N SER A 160 -4.80 2.17 4.70
CA SER A 160 -5.36 1.34 3.64
C SER A 160 -4.43 1.20 2.44
N ALA A 161 -4.16 -0.05 2.07
CA ALA A 161 -3.58 -0.36 0.77
C ALA A 161 -4.64 -0.38 -0.34
N THR A 162 -5.92 -0.33 0.02
CA THR A 162 -7.05 -0.59 -0.88
C THR A 162 -8.14 0.48 -0.87
N ALA A 163 -8.08 1.49 0.00
CA ALA A 163 -9.17 2.46 0.20
C ALA A 163 -9.55 3.18 -1.08
N TRP A 164 -8.58 3.47 -1.94
CA TRP A 164 -8.88 4.02 -3.26
C TRP A 164 -9.63 3.03 -4.15
N LEU A 165 -9.23 1.75 -4.19
CA LEU A 165 -9.92 0.71 -4.96
C LEU A 165 -11.32 0.41 -4.41
N GLU A 166 -11.48 0.44 -3.09
CA GLU A 166 -12.77 0.26 -2.43
C GLU A 166 -13.69 1.44 -2.69
N HIS A 167 -13.18 2.66 -2.63
CA HIS A 167 -13.92 3.86 -2.99
C HIS A 167 -14.31 3.86 -4.48
N ALA A 168 -13.38 3.51 -5.37
CA ALA A 168 -13.65 3.35 -6.79
C ALA A 168 -14.73 2.28 -7.03
N ARG A 169 -14.67 1.14 -6.32
CA ARG A 169 -15.70 0.09 -6.37
C ARG A 169 -17.05 0.57 -5.84
N ALA A 170 -17.07 1.34 -4.75
CA ALA A 170 -18.29 1.86 -4.16
C ALA A 170 -19.01 2.87 -5.07
N ILE A 171 -18.27 3.51 -5.98
CA ILE A 171 -18.83 4.46 -6.97
C ILE A 171 -19.40 3.73 -8.20
N LEU A 172 -18.96 2.51 -8.52
CA LEU A 172 -19.43 1.77 -9.72
C LEU A 172 -20.96 1.64 -9.85
N PRO A 173 -21.75 1.38 -8.78
CA PRO A 173 -23.21 1.35 -8.89
C PRO A 173 -23.84 2.69 -9.29
N TYR A 174 -23.13 3.80 -9.12
CA TYR A 174 -23.59 5.15 -9.42
C TYR A 174 -23.10 5.67 -10.78
N VAL A 175 -22.24 4.92 -11.47
CA VAL A 175 -21.75 5.25 -12.82
C VAL A 175 -22.46 4.34 -13.82
N SER A 176 -23.36 4.92 -14.60
CA SER A 176 -24.00 4.19 -15.70
C SER A 176 -22.98 3.87 -16.79
N PRO A 177 -22.78 2.61 -17.17
CA PRO A 177 -21.84 2.26 -18.24
C PRO A 177 -22.32 2.87 -19.56
N VAL A 178 -21.44 3.59 -20.25
CA VAL A 178 -21.70 4.07 -21.60
C VAL A 178 -21.42 2.91 -22.55
N VAL A 179 -22.47 2.27 -23.04
CA VAL A 179 -22.37 1.18 -24.02
C VAL A 179 -22.51 1.74 -25.43
N MET A 180 -21.55 1.44 -26.28
CA MET A 180 -21.54 1.76 -27.70
C MET A 180 -21.73 0.48 -28.51
N LEU A 181 -22.85 0.37 -29.21
CA LEU A 181 -23.12 -0.78 -30.07
C LEU A 181 -22.23 -0.76 -31.31
N ALA A 182 -21.76 -1.93 -31.72
CA ALA A 182 -20.98 -2.08 -32.95
C ALA A 182 -21.81 -1.66 -34.19
N GLN A 183 -21.16 -0.97 -35.13
CA GLN A 183 -21.75 -0.60 -36.41
C GLN A 183 -21.09 -1.36 -37.56
N PRO A 184 -21.83 -1.67 -38.66
CA PRO A 184 -23.22 -1.31 -38.94
C PRO A 184 -24.26 -2.24 -38.27
N GLN A 185 -23.82 -3.41 -37.77
CA GLN A 185 -24.70 -4.38 -37.13
C GLN A 185 -24.08 -4.84 -35.81
N SER A 186 -24.88 -4.79 -34.75
CA SER A 186 -24.47 -5.19 -33.40
C SER A 186 -25.23 -6.40 -32.86
N SER A 187 -26.40 -6.73 -33.41
CA SER A 187 -27.23 -7.85 -32.92
C SER A 187 -27.23 -9.01 -33.91
N PHE A 188 -27.03 -10.22 -33.40
CA PHE A 188 -26.99 -11.46 -34.17
C PHE A 188 -27.87 -12.50 -33.47
N SER A 189 -28.75 -13.16 -34.23
CA SER A 189 -29.61 -14.22 -33.68
C SER A 189 -28.79 -15.50 -33.49
N VAL A 190 -28.87 -16.10 -32.30
CA VAL A 190 -28.10 -17.29 -31.91
C VAL A 190 -28.34 -18.48 -32.86
N PRO A 191 -29.58 -18.78 -33.32
CA PRO A 191 -29.83 -19.83 -34.31
C PRO A 191 -29.06 -19.66 -35.63
N ASN A 192 -28.67 -18.43 -35.98
CA ASN A 192 -27.96 -18.11 -37.21
C ASN A 192 -26.46 -17.90 -36.98
N LEU A 193 -25.96 -18.16 -35.77
CA LEU A 193 -24.58 -17.90 -35.39
C LEU A 193 -23.71 -19.14 -35.58
N THR A 194 -22.86 -19.14 -36.62
CA THR A 194 -21.94 -20.24 -36.93
C THR A 194 -20.65 -20.20 -36.09
N GLY A 195 -20.25 -19.02 -35.61
CA GLY A 195 -19.06 -18.81 -34.80
C GLY A 195 -18.74 -17.33 -34.59
N ILE A 196 -17.81 -17.03 -33.69
CA ILE A 196 -17.26 -15.68 -33.49
C ILE A 196 -15.75 -15.75 -33.70
N VAL A 197 -15.22 -14.83 -34.50
CA VAL A 197 -13.78 -14.66 -34.73
C VAL A 197 -13.38 -13.29 -34.22
N LEU A 198 -12.37 -13.25 -33.36
CA LEU A 198 -11.71 -12.02 -32.94
C LEU A 198 -10.59 -11.71 -33.94
N HIS A 199 -10.69 -10.56 -34.60
CA HIS A 199 -9.62 -10.02 -35.43
C HIS A 199 -8.71 -9.16 -34.54
N ASP A 200 -7.69 -9.77 -33.94
CA ASP A 200 -6.78 -9.07 -33.03
C ASP A 200 -5.76 -8.24 -33.81
N GLN A 201 -5.60 -6.97 -33.46
CA GLN A 201 -4.66 -6.08 -34.15
C GLN A 201 -3.25 -6.31 -33.62
N VAL A 202 -2.41 -6.96 -34.42
CA VAL A 202 -1.01 -7.29 -34.09
C VAL A 202 0.00 -6.32 -34.72
N GLY A 203 -0.46 -5.31 -35.46
CA GLY A 203 0.40 -4.28 -36.05
C GLY A 203 -0.39 -3.03 -36.45
N VAL A 204 0.27 -1.88 -36.43
CA VAL A 204 -0.37 -0.56 -36.61
C VAL A 204 0.07 0.19 -37.87
N ASN A 205 1.15 -0.23 -38.55
CA ASN A 205 1.57 0.38 -39.83
C ASN A 205 2.48 -0.56 -40.66
N PRO A 206 1.96 -1.23 -41.72
CA PRO A 206 0.53 -1.29 -42.04
C PRO A 206 -0.25 -2.03 -40.95
N PRO A 207 -1.56 -1.79 -40.79
CA PRO A 207 -2.40 -2.58 -39.91
C PRO A 207 -2.28 -4.06 -40.23
N LYS A 208 -2.02 -4.88 -39.22
CA LYS A 208 -1.98 -6.33 -39.33
C LYS A 208 -2.93 -6.93 -38.31
N PHE A 209 -3.68 -7.93 -38.72
CA PHE A 209 -4.64 -8.61 -37.88
C PHE A 209 -4.31 -10.10 -37.83
N ASN A 210 -4.58 -10.71 -36.68
CA ASN A 210 -4.53 -12.15 -36.49
C ASN A 210 -5.92 -12.64 -36.06
N ASP A 211 -6.39 -13.70 -36.72
CA ASP A 211 -7.74 -14.22 -36.49
C ASP A 211 -7.70 -15.29 -35.41
N ILE A 212 -8.46 -15.06 -34.34
CA ILE A 212 -8.60 -15.97 -33.22
C ILE A 212 -10.06 -16.41 -33.17
N ALA A 213 -10.33 -17.67 -33.49
CA ALA A 213 -11.65 -18.24 -33.33
C ALA A 213 -11.98 -18.33 -31.82
N LEU A 214 -13.07 -17.70 -31.40
CA LEU A 214 -13.57 -17.80 -30.03
C LEU A 214 -14.52 -19.00 -29.97
N PRO A 215 -14.15 -20.07 -29.24
CA PRO A 215 -15.02 -21.24 -29.14
C PRO A 215 -16.28 -20.85 -28.38
N LEU A 216 -17.44 -21.15 -28.98
CA LEU A 216 -18.74 -21.00 -28.36
C LEU A 216 -19.34 -22.39 -28.16
N PRO A 217 -19.06 -23.04 -27.01
CA PRO A 217 -19.76 -24.26 -26.66
C PRO A 217 -21.28 -24.01 -26.72
N PRO A 218 -22.07 -24.91 -27.33
CA PRO A 218 -23.53 -24.75 -27.38
C PRO A 218 -24.18 -24.53 -26.02
N ALA A 219 -23.56 -25.04 -24.95
CA ALA A 219 -23.99 -24.83 -23.57
C ALA A 219 -23.95 -23.36 -23.11
N ILE A 220 -23.02 -22.54 -23.61
CA ILE A 220 -22.93 -21.11 -23.25
C ILE A 220 -24.06 -20.30 -23.88
N LEU A 221 -24.55 -20.73 -25.05
CA LEU A 221 -25.60 -20.04 -25.79
C LEU A 221 -27.00 -20.61 -25.54
N ALA A 222 -27.11 -21.66 -24.71
CA ALA A 222 -28.37 -22.31 -24.42
C ALA A 222 -29.33 -21.33 -23.72
N GLY A 223 -30.53 -21.13 -24.30
CA GLY A 223 -31.55 -20.23 -23.77
C GLY A 223 -31.41 -18.76 -24.17
N LEU A 224 -30.41 -18.41 -24.99
CA LEU A 224 -30.22 -17.05 -25.52
C LEU A 224 -30.83 -16.92 -26.93
N ASP A 225 -31.58 -15.85 -27.19
CA ASP A 225 -32.11 -15.54 -28.54
C ASP A 225 -31.07 -14.82 -29.41
N ARG A 226 -30.31 -13.90 -28.81
CA ARG A 226 -29.42 -12.98 -29.52
C ARG A 226 -28.10 -12.76 -28.78
N VAL A 227 -27.06 -12.51 -29.57
CA VAL A 227 -25.77 -11.97 -29.14
C VAL A 227 -25.70 -10.52 -29.57
N VAL A 228 -25.27 -9.63 -28.67
CA VAL A 228 -25.06 -8.21 -28.97
C VAL A 228 -23.59 -7.87 -28.78
N ILE A 229 -22.97 -7.27 -29.80
CA ILE A 229 -21.58 -6.85 -29.80
C ILE A 229 -21.53 -5.32 -29.70
N GLY A 230 -20.70 -4.84 -28.79
CA GLY A 230 -20.42 -3.42 -28.60
C GLY A 230 -19.16 -3.22 -27.79
N SER A 231 -18.75 -1.98 -27.63
CA SER A 231 -17.77 -1.55 -26.64
C SER A 231 -18.50 -0.90 -25.47
N TYR A 232 -17.83 -0.85 -24.33
CA TYR A 232 -18.24 0.01 -23.24
C TYR A 232 -17.04 0.88 -22.87
N GLU A 233 -17.29 2.14 -22.52
CA GLU A 233 -16.24 3.00 -21.99
C GLU A 233 -16.10 2.71 -20.49
N SER A 234 -14.94 2.17 -20.09
CA SER A 234 -14.55 2.17 -18.69
C SER A 234 -14.26 3.61 -18.27
N ASP A 235 -14.79 4.03 -17.11
CA ASP A 235 -14.72 5.39 -16.58
C ASP A 235 -13.38 6.12 -16.89
N PRO A 236 -13.41 7.31 -17.52
CA PRO A 236 -12.21 8.09 -17.81
C PRO A 236 -11.39 8.49 -16.57
N THR A 237 -11.95 8.43 -15.35
CA THR A 237 -11.21 8.72 -14.11
C THR A 237 -10.18 7.66 -13.72
N ASN A 238 -10.21 6.46 -14.31
CA ASN A 238 -9.21 5.40 -14.10
C ASN A 238 -8.14 5.32 -15.19
N ARG A 239 -7.94 6.40 -15.96
CA ARG A 239 -6.74 6.56 -16.78
C ARG A 239 -5.65 7.16 -15.90
N PRO A 240 -4.62 6.40 -15.47
CA PRO A 240 -3.42 7.05 -14.95
C PRO A 240 -2.95 8.01 -16.05
N THR A 241 -2.82 9.28 -15.68
CA THR A 241 -2.36 10.42 -16.49
C THR A 241 -0.94 10.25 -17.05
N PHE A 242 -0.38 9.03 -17.00
CA PHE A 242 0.94 8.69 -17.48
C PHE A 242 1.08 8.77 -19.01
N TRP A 243 -0.02 8.59 -19.77
CA TRP A 243 0.02 8.63 -21.24
C TRP A 243 -0.40 9.97 -21.86
N ALA A 244 -0.87 10.93 -21.06
CA ALA A 244 -1.17 12.28 -21.55
C ALA A 244 0.07 13.17 -21.71
N ALA A 245 1.22 12.78 -21.13
CA ALA A 245 2.44 13.58 -21.10
C ALA A 245 3.37 13.43 -22.32
N ILE A 246 3.06 12.54 -23.29
CA ILE A 246 3.85 12.40 -24.53
C ILE A 246 3.09 13.00 -25.73
N ARG A 247 2.52 14.19 -25.55
CA ARG A 247 2.26 15.09 -26.67
C ARG A 247 3.00 16.40 -26.38
N PRO A 248 3.95 16.83 -27.23
CA PRO A 248 4.50 18.16 -27.11
C PRO A 248 3.36 19.15 -27.41
N SER A 249 2.78 19.73 -26.37
CA SER A 249 1.76 20.76 -26.50
C SER A 249 2.43 22.07 -26.90
N ARG A 250 2.50 22.27 -28.23
CA ARG A 250 2.60 23.51 -29.02
C ARG A 250 3.75 24.51 -28.73
N PRO A 251 4.23 25.18 -29.79
CA PRO A 251 5.38 26.08 -29.72
C PRO A 251 5.03 27.36 -28.96
N LEU A 252 6.03 27.89 -28.25
CA LEU A 252 6.04 29.21 -27.63
C LEU A 252 5.47 30.28 -28.59
N PRO A 253 4.70 31.27 -28.10
CA PRO A 253 4.38 32.43 -28.90
C PRO A 253 5.68 33.16 -29.27
N ARG A 254 5.96 33.22 -30.57
CA ARG A 254 6.96 34.13 -31.15
C ARG A 254 6.49 35.57 -30.91
N CYS A 255 7.07 36.25 -29.93
CA CYS A 255 7.20 37.70 -30.04
C CYS A 255 8.26 38.00 -31.09
N LEU A 256 7.81 38.43 -32.27
CA LEU A 256 8.63 39.08 -33.28
C LEU A 256 9.12 40.41 -32.70
N VAL A 257 10.39 40.46 -32.35
CA VAL A 257 11.10 41.73 -32.14
C VAL A 257 11.53 42.20 -33.52
N SER A 258 10.77 43.12 -34.11
CA SER A 258 11.27 44.05 -35.12
C SER A 258 11.25 45.46 -34.54
N GLN A 259 12.21 45.69 -33.64
CA GLN A 259 12.90 46.92 -33.20
C GLN A 259 13.74 46.47 -31.99
N CYS A 260 15.07 46.33 -31.97
CA CYS A 260 16.21 46.58 -32.86
C CYS A 260 17.41 45.78 -32.25
N PRO A 261 18.59 45.64 -32.89
CA PRO A 261 18.97 45.71 -34.31
C PRO A 261 19.20 44.33 -34.95
#